data_AF-D6U1S9-F1
#
_entry.id   AF-D6U1S9-F1
#
_cell.length_a   1.000
_cell.length_b   1.000
_cell.length_c   1.000
_cell.angle_alpha   90.00
_cell.angle_beta   90.00
_cell.angle_gamma   90.00
#
_symmetry.space_group_name_H-M   'P 1'
#
loop_
_entity.id
_entity.type
_entity.pdbx_description
1 polymer ?
#
loop_
_entity_poly.entity_id
_entity_poly.type
_entity_poly.pdbx_seq_one_letter_code
_entity_poly.pdbx_strand_id
1 'polypeptide(L)' 'MVASPSKQSSTSCAANMISVAFQGERGAFGDEAARAYFRQEGQQEASFQPHHSFADVFRAVSAGEVDYGVVLQKFLSPSK' A
#
# COMPACT_ATOMS: atom_id res chain seq x y z
N MET A 1 -19.20 1.34 -29.19
CA MET A 1 -18.39 0.30 -28.52
C MET A 1 -17.32 1.01 -27.72
N VAL A 2 -17.53 1.23 -26.42
CA VAL A 2 -16.46 1.71 -25.53
C VAL A 2 -16.39 0.71 -24.38
N ALA A 3 -15.26 0.03 -24.29
CA ALA A 3 -15.03 -1.00 -23.29
C ALA A 3 -14.93 -0.35 -21.92
N SER A 4 -15.80 -0.79 -21.01
CA SER A 4 -15.63 -0.59 -19.57
C SER A 4 -14.30 -1.22 -19.13
N PRO A 5 -13.45 -0.54 -18.34
CA PRO A 5 -12.42 -1.24 -17.60
C PRO A 5 -13.09 -2.07 -16.51
N SER A 6 -12.86 -3.36 -16.62
CA SER A 6 -13.35 -4.44 -15.78
C SER A 6 -12.96 -4.29 -14.31
N LYS A 7 -13.98 -4.41 -13.44
CA LYS A 7 -13.88 -4.72 -12.01
C LYS A 7 -12.80 -5.77 -11.73
N GLN A 8 -11.98 -5.52 -10.71
CA GLN A 8 -11.38 -6.60 -9.94
C GLN A 8 -12.06 -6.62 -8.57
N SER A 9 -13.17 -7.35 -8.50
CA SER A 9 -13.77 -7.82 -7.26
C SER A 9 -13.26 -9.24 -7.06
N SER A 10 -12.20 -9.42 -6.28
CA SER A 10 -11.73 -10.73 -5.85
C SER A 10 -12.11 -10.95 -4.38
N THR A 11 -13.21 -11.65 -4.16
CA THR A 11 -13.60 -12.20 -2.86
C THR A 11 -13.02 -13.61 -2.75
N SER A 12 -12.16 -13.93 -1.77
CA SER A 12 -12.10 -15.28 -1.14
C SER A 12 -11.03 -15.44 -0.04
N CYS A 13 -11.48 -15.71 1.19
CA CYS A 13 -10.98 -16.69 2.18
C CYS A 13 -9.47 -17.05 2.32
N ALA A 14 -8.53 -16.14 2.08
CA ALA A 14 -7.15 -16.31 2.53
C ALA A 14 -7.01 -15.78 3.96
N ALA A 15 -6.21 -16.44 4.80
CA ALA A 15 -5.97 -16.07 6.20
C ALA A 15 -5.40 -14.64 6.33
N ASN A 16 -6.30 -13.65 6.38
CA ASN A 16 -6.19 -12.25 6.81
C ASN A 16 -4.87 -11.51 6.44
N MET A 17 -4.26 -11.84 5.31
CA MET A 17 -3.04 -11.18 4.80
C MET A 17 -3.28 -9.68 4.67
N ILE A 18 -2.43 -8.86 5.30
CA ILE A 18 -2.60 -7.41 5.33
C ILE A 18 -2.14 -6.82 3.99
N SER A 19 -3.02 -6.12 3.28
CA SER A 19 -2.68 -5.45 2.03
C SER A 19 -2.20 -4.03 2.28
N VAL A 20 -1.01 -3.71 1.80
CA VAL A 20 -0.35 -2.42 2.05
C VAL A 20 0.01 -1.75 0.73
N ALA A 21 -0.57 -0.57 0.47
CA ALA A 21 -0.20 0.27 -0.65
C ALA A 21 0.96 1.22 -0.28
N PHE A 22 1.87 1.46 -1.21
CA PHE A 22 2.92 2.47 -1.05
C PHE A 22 3.19 3.17 -2.38
N GLN A 23 3.70 4.40 -2.32
CA GLN A 23 4.09 5.14 -3.53
C GLN A 23 5.50 4.74 -3.96
N GLY A 24 5.67 4.45 -5.24
CA GLY A 24 6.96 4.09 -5.85
C GLY A 24 6.94 2.70 -6.48
N GLU A 25 8.13 2.09 -6.58
CA GLU A 25 8.34 0.77 -7.16
C GLU A 25 8.84 -0.23 -6.11
N ARG A 26 8.86 -1.52 -6.45
CA ARG A 26 9.47 -2.54 -5.58
C ARG A 26 10.93 -2.18 -5.34
N GLY A 27 11.37 -2.12 -4.08
CA GLY A 27 12.69 -1.64 -3.69
C GLY A 27 12.82 -0.11 -3.53
N ALA A 28 11.73 0.67 -3.66
CA ALA A 28 11.74 2.06 -3.23
C ALA A 28 11.74 2.16 -1.69
N PHE A 29 12.10 3.31 -1.15
CA PHE A 29 12.06 3.57 0.31
C PHE A 29 10.69 3.25 0.94
N GLY A 30 9.59 3.42 0.19
CA GLY A 30 8.25 3.05 0.63
C GLY A 30 8.05 1.54 0.80
N ASP A 31 8.61 0.72 -0.09
CA ASP A 31 8.58 -0.75 -0.01
C ASP A 31 9.41 -1.24 1.19
N GLU A 32 10.60 -0.67 1.38
CA GLU A 32 11.46 -1.01 2.53
C GLU A 32 10.82 -0.63 3.86
N ALA A 33 10.26 0.58 3.97
CA ALA A 33 9.58 1.04 5.19
C ALA A 33 8.35 0.18 5.51
N ALA A 34 7.55 -0.16 4.49
CA ALA A 34 6.39 -1.03 4.65
C ALA A 34 6.82 -2.43 5.11
N ARG A 35 7.84 -3.02 4.48
CA ARG A 35 8.37 -4.33 4.88
C ARG A 35 8.94 -4.30 6.30
N ALA A 36 9.71 -3.29 6.66
CA ALA A 36 10.28 -3.16 7.99
C ALA A 36 9.20 -3.04 9.08
N TYR A 37 8.09 -2.35 8.78
CA TYR A 37 6.98 -2.17 9.72
C TYR A 37 6.10 -3.41 9.84
N PHE A 38 5.74 -4.05 8.71
CA PHE A 38 4.76 -5.14 8.67
C PHE A 38 5.37 -6.55 8.75
N ARG A 39 6.69 -6.72 8.56
CA ARG A 39 7.38 -8.00 8.76
C ARG A 39 8.00 -8.11 10.15
N GLN A 40 7.21 -7.92 11.19
CA GLN A 40 7.64 -8.29 12.54
C GLN A 40 7.41 -9.79 12.76
N GLU A 41 8.32 -10.46 13.47
CA GLU A 41 8.17 -11.89 13.80
C GLU A 41 6.83 -12.15 14.50
N GLY A 42 6.07 -13.14 14.00
CA GLY A 42 4.75 -13.51 14.55
C GLY A 42 3.58 -12.66 14.03
N GLN A 43 3.83 -11.70 13.13
CA GLN A 43 2.75 -10.97 12.46
C GLN A 43 2.28 -11.66 11.18
N GLN A 44 1.04 -11.36 10.84
CA GLN A 44 0.36 -11.81 9.65
C GLN A 44 1.12 -11.42 8.39
N GLU A 45 1.18 -12.32 7.40
CA GLU A 45 1.82 -12.00 6.12
C GLU A 45 1.19 -10.74 5.50
N ALA A 46 2.05 -9.88 4.92
CA ALA A 46 1.62 -8.64 4.29
C ALA A 46 1.96 -8.65 2.79
N SER A 47 1.02 -8.19 1.98
CA SER A 47 1.18 -8.01 0.53
C SER A 47 1.41 -6.53 0.21
N PHE A 48 2.50 -6.23 -0.49
CA PHE A 48 2.92 -4.86 -0.79
C PHE A 48 2.61 -4.49 -2.25
N GLN A 49 1.79 -3.45 -2.44
CA GLN A 49 1.29 -3.01 -3.73
C GLN A 49 1.85 -1.62 -4.12
N PRO A 50 2.75 -1.54 -5.11
CA PRO A 50 3.30 -0.27 -5.58
C PRO A 50 2.23 0.55 -6.31
N HIS A 51 2.22 1.86 -6.08
CA HIS A 51 1.33 2.81 -6.73
C HIS A 51 2.13 3.99 -7.30
N HIS A 52 1.64 4.56 -8.42
CA HIS A 52 2.34 5.61 -9.15
C HIS A 52 2.34 6.96 -8.42
N SER A 53 1.29 7.27 -7.66
CA SER A 53 1.16 8.54 -6.94
C SER A 53 0.63 8.33 -5.51
N PHE A 54 0.87 9.32 -4.64
CA PHE A 54 0.27 9.33 -3.31
C PHE A 54 -1.26 9.38 -3.39
N ALA A 55 -1.82 10.10 -4.37
CA ALA A 55 -3.26 10.15 -4.57
C ALA A 55 -3.86 8.77 -4.84
N ASP A 56 -3.15 7.92 -5.59
CA ASP A 56 -3.59 6.54 -5.84
C ASP A 56 -3.55 5.69 -4.57
N VAL A 57 -2.52 5.85 -3.71
CA VAL A 57 -2.44 5.19 -2.40
C VAL A 57 -3.64 5.59 -1.52
N PHE A 58 -3.93 6.89 -1.42
CA PHE A 58 -5.08 7.36 -0.63
C PHE A 58 -6.41 6.89 -1.20
N ARG A 59 -6.56 6.83 -2.53
CA ARG A 59 -7.75 6.30 -3.18
C ARG A 59 -7.95 4.82 -2.85
N ALA A 60 -6.90 4.00 -2.98
CA ALA A 60 -6.97 2.57 -2.73
C ALA A 60 -7.38 2.28 -1.28
N VAL A 61 -6.83 3.01 -0.32
CA VAL A 61 -7.22 2.90 1.10
C VAL A 61 -8.67 3.35 1.32
N SER A 62 -9.07 4.49 0.76
CA SER A 62 -10.43 5.02 0.92
C SER A 62 -11.51 4.15 0.25
N ALA A 63 -11.14 3.44 -0.81
CA ALA A 63 -12.00 2.50 -1.52
C ALA A 63 -12.08 1.12 -0.83
N GLY A 64 -11.22 0.85 0.16
CA GLY A 64 -11.10 -0.46 0.80
C GLY A 64 -10.45 -1.52 -0.10
N GLU A 65 -9.70 -1.12 -1.12
CA GLU A 65 -8.93 -2.03 -1.99
C GLU A 65 -7.68 -2.56 -1.29
N VAL A 66 -7.18 -1.81 -0.30
CA VAL A 66 -6.05 -2.17 0.57
C VAL A 66 -6.37 -1.81 2.02
N ASP A 67 -5.74 -2.50 2.97
CA ASP A 67 -5.95 -2.28 4.39
C ASP A 67 -5.18 -1.05 4.90
N TYR A 68 -3.96 -0.82 4.41
CA TYR A 68 -3.10 0.27 4.85
C TYR A 68 -2.38 0.97 3.70
N GLY A 69 -2.03 2.23 3.92
CA GLY A 69 -1.20 3.03 3.02
C GLY A 69 0.05 3.56 3.72
N VAL A 70 1.22 3.41 3.09
CA VAL A 70 2.50 3.93 3.59
C VAL A 70 2.89 5.16 2.77
N VAL A 71 3.06 6.28 3.46
CA VAL A 71 3.44 7.57 2.86
C VAL A 71 4.68 8.11 3.55
N LEU A 72 5.71 8.40 2.77
CA LEU A 72 6.96 8.98 3.26
C LEU A 72 6.75 10.48 3.52
N GLN A 73 6.66 10.85 4.79
CA GLN A 73 6.67 12.26 5.17
C GLN A 73 8.12 12.69 5.43
N LYS A 74 8.62 13.65 4.64
CA LYS A 74 9.90 14.29 4.92
C LYS A 74 9.72 15.28 6.06
N PHE A 75 10.29 14.96 7.22
CA PHE A 75 10.34 15.89 8.34
C PHE A 75 11.37 16.99 8.02
N LEU A 76 10.90 18.18 7.69
CA LEU A 76 11.74 19.37 7.62
C LEU A 76 11.94 19.85 9.06
N SER A 77 13.13 19.61 9.62
CA SER A 77 13.50 20.24 10.90
C SER A 77 13.43 21.75 10.73
N PRO A 78 12.73 22.48 11.62
CA PRO A 78 12.79 23.93 11.62
C PRO A 78 14.23 24.35 11.91
N SER A 79 14.83 25.15 11.03
CA SER A 79 16.09 25.83 11.33
C SER A 79 15.89 26.73 12.54
N LYS A 80 16.77 26.60 13.53
CA LYS A 80 16.85 27.46 14.71
C LYS A 80 17.20 28.90 14.34
#